data_AF-A0A0C9UZ09-F1
#
_entry.id   AF-A0A0C9UZ09-F1
#
_cell.length_a   1.000
_cell.length_b   1.000
_cell.length_c   1.000
_cell.angle_alpha   90.00
_cell.angle_beta   90.00
_cell.angle_gamma   90.00
#
_symmetry.space_group_name_H-M   'P 1'
#
loop_
_entity.id
_entity.type
_entity.pdbx_description
1 polymer ?
#
loop_
_entity_poly.entity_id
_entity_poly.type
_entity_poly.pdbx_seq_one_letter_code
_entity_poly.pdbx_strand_id
1 'polypeptide(L)'
;IQKAWAYLERNRGTYVSHTSNNALFKENFAQLMILEATGNSDLVKLEGHEGRWNFFQGELVSWDDSFLRTYAHSDRDDLETTSLGLTIAPEISREQCDHILDDMLTYRNQDGILQLYYDRTRPRIDAVCAVNILTFFFRNGRGMEVKETLAWVFQVLKNREYLNGTDYYVTAETFLHALARLLPSIPDVPKEILDTFKEAIQERLGMPGDALTLALRIIAAARAGLCAERDLTCLLEMQESDGSFDGYIYRFRRSGILIGNNGLATALGLQAMK
;
A
#
# COMPACT_ATOMS: atom_id res chain seq x y z
N ILE A 1 -2.04 -22.62 1.91
CA ILE A 1 -3.35 -22.13 1.36
C ILE A 1 -4.53 -22.35 2.31
N GLN A 2 -5.02 -23.58 2.55
CA GLN A 2 -6.25 -23.80 3.36
C GLN A 2 -6.18 -23.20 4.76
N LYS A 3 -5.06 -23.34 5.47
CA LYS A 3 -4.85 -22.75 6.80
C LYS A 3 -4.92 -21.22 6.77
N ALA A 4 -4.36 -20.58 5.74
CA ALA A 4 -4.37 -19.12 5.60
C ALA A 4 -5.80 -18.61 5.41
N TRP A 5 -6.58 -19.30 4.57
CA TRP A 5 -8.02 -19.02 4.43
C TRP A 5 -8.77 -19.20 5.74
N ALA A 6 -8.54 -20.29 6.46
CA ALA A 6 -9.19 -20.54 7.75
C ALA A 6 -8.84 -19.45 8.79
N TYR A 7 -7.59 -18.97 8.80
CA TYR A 7 -7.19 -17.83 9.64
C TYR A 7 -7.96 -16.56 9.28
N LEU A 8 -8.02 -16.20 8.00
CA LEU A 8 -8.74 -15.02 7.54
C LEU A 8 -10.23 -15.10 7.95
N GLU A 9 -10.89 -16.21 7.64
CA GLU A 9 -12.30 -16.45 7.95
C GLU A 9 -12.60 -16.36 9.45
N ARG A 10 -11.74 -16.95 10.30
CA ARG A 10 -11.90 -16.92 11.76
C ARG A 10 -11.76 -15.51 12.34
N ASN A 11 -10.99 -14.64 11.70
CA ASN A 11 -10.68 -13.28 12.15
C ASN A 11 -11.38 -12.19 11.30
N ARG A 12 -12.45 -12.57 10.59
CA ARG A 12 -13.25 -11.69 9.74
C ARG A 12 -13.64 -10.39 10.46
N GLY A 13 -13.26 -9.25 9.87
CA GLY A 13 -13.61 -7.93 10.38
C GLY A 13 -13.00 -7.57 11.74
N THR A 14 -11.94 -8.28 12.16
CA THR A 14 -11.20 -8.01 13.41
C THR A 14 -9.70 -7.81 13.18
N TYR A 15 -9.24 -7.66 11.93
CA TYR A 15 -7.82 -7.41 11.66
C TYR A 15 -7.42 -6.02 12.14
N VAL A 16 -6.69 -5.97 13.26
CA VAL A 16 -6.10 -4.75 13.80
C VAL A 16 -4.64 -4.65 13.36
N SER A 17 -4.18 -3.42 13.17
CA SER A 17 -2.76 -3.15 12.99
C SER A 17 -2.10 -2.99 14.35
N HIS A 18 -0.86 -3.44 14.43
CA HIS A 18 -0.06 -3.41 15.63
C HIS A 18 1.26 -2.70 15.37
N THR A 19 1.78 -2.01 16.38
CA THR A 19 3.07 -1.35 16.30
C THR A 19 4.18 -2.23 16.89
N SER A 20 5.44 -1.93 16.58
CA SER A 20 6.60 -2.57 17.21
C SER A 20 6.73 -2.31 18.72
N ASN A 21 5.95 -1.37 19.28
CA ASN A 21 5.80 -1.14 20.72
C ASN A 21 4.46 -1.65 21.28
N ASN A 22 3.77 -2.54 20.57
CA ASN A 22 2.55 -3.25 20.97
C ASN A 22 1.27 -2.39 21.12
N ALA A 23 1.25 -1.20 20.53
CA ALA A 23 0.02 -0.42 20.43
C ALA A 23 -0.87 -1.00 19.31
N LEU A 24 -2.19 -1.01 19.53
CA LEU A 24 -3.18 -1.59 18.60
C LEU A 24 -4.14 -0.52 18.11
N PHE A 25 -4.40 -0.53 16.80
CA PHE A 25 -5.35 0.39 16.18
C PHE A 25 -5.98 -0.21 14.93
N LYS A 26 -7.04 0.45 14.45
CA LYS A 26 -7.72 0.10 13.19
C LYS A 26 -7.37 1.11 12.11
N GLU A 27 -7.28 0.63 10.88
CA GLU A 27 -6.93 1.45 9.72
C GLU A 27 -7.62 0.93 8.45
N ASN A 28 -7.88 1.84 7.51
CA ASN A 28 -8.49 1.55 6.23
C ASN A 28 -7.51 0.96 5.23
N PHE A 29 -6.24 1.37 5.24
CA PHE A 29 -5.29 0.98 4.19
C PHE A 29 -5.08 -0.54 4.17
N ALA A 30 -4.76 -1.15 5.32
CA ALA A 30 -4.62 -2.60 5.41
C ALA A 30 -5.91 -3.34 5.01
N GLN A 31 -7.09 -2.82 5.39
CA GLN A 31 -8.38 -3.41 5.04
C GLN A 31 -8.62 -3.36 3.52
N LEU A 32 -8.34 -2.24 2.86
CA LEU A 32 -8.44 -2.10 1.42
C LEU A 32 -7.50 -3.08 0.70
N MET A 33 -6.26 -3.23 1.17
CA MET A 33 -5.30 -4.18 0.59
C MET A 33 -5.72 -5.64 0.81
N ILE A 34 -6.32 -5.98 1.95
CA ILE A 34 -6.92 -7.31 2.18
C ILE A 34 -8.05 -7.57 1.18
N LEU A 35 -8.92 -6.58 0.96
CA LEU A 35 -10.00 -6.65 -0.02
C LEU A 35 -9.46 -6.89 -1.43
N GLU A 36 -8.44 -6.13 -1.87
CA GLU A 36 -7.83 -6.29 -3.19
C GLU A 36 -7.17 -7.67 -3.37
N ALA A 37 -6.44 -8.15 -2.35
CA ALA A 37 -5.72 -9.43 -2.42
C ALA A 37 -6.65 -10.65 -2.42
N THR A 38 -7.81 -10.55 -1.73
CA THR A 38 -8.73 -11.67 -1.55
C THR A 38 -9.94 -11.63 -2.46
N GLY A 39 -10.35 -10.44 -2.91
CA GLY A 39 -11.62 -10.20 -3.60
C GLY A 39 -12.85 -10.43 -2.72
N ASN A 40 -12.68 -10.53 -1.40
CA ASN A 40 -13.76 -10.88 -0.47
C ASN A 40 -14.07 -9.71 0.50
N SER A 41 -15.12 -8.96 0.18
CA SER A 41 -15.63 -7.83 0.99
C SER A 41 -16.08 -8.24 2.38
N ASP A 42 -16.54 -9.48 2.55
CA ASP A 42 -17.02 -9.93 3.85
C ASP A 42 -15.87 -9.98 4.86
N LEU A 43 -14.59 -10.07 4.42
CA LEU A 43 -13.44 -10.18 5.31
C LEU A 43 -13.12 -8.87 6.04
N VAL A 44 -13.46 -7.74 5.43
CA VAL A 44 -12.94 -6.44 5.82
C VAL A 44 -14.02 -5.59 6.47
N LYS A 45 -13.59 -4.62 7.27
CA LYS A 45 -14.44 -3.51 7.72
C LYS A 45 -13.80 -2.22 7.28
N LEU A 46 -14.51 -1.47 6.45
CA LEU A 46 -14.08 -0.20 5.89
C LEU A 46 -14.88 0.93 6.54
N GLU A 47 -14.21 2.04 6.84
CA GLU A 47 -14.83 3.28 7.31
C GLU A 47 -14.45 4.40 6.34
N GLY A 48 -15.34 4.73 5.42
CA GLY A 48 -15.16 5.80 4.45
C GLY A 48 -16.10 6.97 4.70
N HIS A 49 -15.70 8.17 4.27
CA HIS A 49 -16.50 9.38 4.37
C HIS A 49 -16.61 10.06 3.00
N GLU A 50 -17.81 10.09 2.41
CA GLU A 50 -18.15 10.97 1.26
C GLU A 50 -17.10 11.01 0.11
N GLY A 51 -16.51 9.86 -0.21
CA GLY A 51 -15.51 9.72 -1.28
C GLY A 51 -14.06 10.01 -0.87
N ARG A 52 -13.79 10.48 0.34
CA ARG A 52 -12.45 10.58 0.92
C ARG A 52 -12.22 9.53 2.00
N TRP A 53 -10.94 9.24 2.20
CA TRP A 53 -10.52 8.20 3.12
C TRP A 53 -9.34 8.65 3.97
N ASN A 54 -9.42 8.31 5.24
CA ASN A 54 -8.36 8.43 6.22
C ASN A 54 -7.65 7.07 6.39
N PHE A 55 -6.32 7.09 6.52
CA PHE A 55 -5.56 5.92 6.94
C PHE A 55 -6.15 5.26 8.20
N PHE A 56 -6.43 6.03 9.26
CA PHE A 56 -6.98 5.52 10.52
C PHE A 56 -8.50 5.36 10.46
N GLN A 57 -9.00 4.32 11.14
CA GLN A 57 -10.42 4.12 11.44
C GLN A 57 -10.71 4.60 12.87
N GLY A 58 -11.90 5.14 13.11
CA GLY A 58 -12.33 5.90 14.28
C GLY A 58 -11.53 5.65 15.58
N GLU A 59 -11.90 4.60 16.35
CA GLU A 59 -11.41 4.34 17.71
C GLU A 59 -10.07 3.57 17.77
N LEU A 60 -9.10 4.14 18.49
CA LEU A 60 -7.90 3.43 18.97
C LEU A 60 -8.31 2.31 19.94
N VAL A 61 -7.77 1.10 19.74
CA VAL A 61 -8.19 -0.12 20.48
C VAL A 61 -7.53 -0.22 21.87
N SER A 62 -6.31 0.32 22.04
CA SER A 62 -5.66 0.44 23.35
C SER A 62 -4.95 1.80 23.50
N TRP A 63 -5.29 2.53 24.56
CA TRP A 63 -5.04 3.97 24.72
C TRP A 63 -3.82 4.37 25.59
N ASP A 64 -2.89 3.47 25.85
CA ASP A 64 -1.71 3.83 26.66
C ASP A 64 -0.60 4.54 25.85
N ASP A 65 -0.76 4.70 24.53
CA ASP A 65 0.23 5.41 23.73
C ASP A 65 -0.21 6.84 23.38
N SER A 66 0.25 7.80 24.19
CA SER A 66 0.17 9.24 23.90
C SER A 66 0.72 9.62 22.50
N PHE A 67 1.62 8.79 21.95
CA PHE A 67 2.16 8.93 20.61
C PHE A 67 1.04 8.82 19.57
N LEU A 68 0.26 7.73 19.54
CA LEU A 68 -0.78 7.52 18.52
C LEU A 68 -1.85 8.62 18.56
N ARG A 69 -2.17 9.18 19.74
CA ARG A 69 -3.12 10.31 19.85
C ARG A 69 -2.69 11.55 19.05
N THR A 70 -1.39 11.73 18.85
CA THR A 70 -0.83 12.88 18.12
C THR A 70 -0.91 12.68 16.59
N TYR A 71 -0.99 11.43 16.13
CA TYR A 71 -1.00 11.08 14.71
C TYR A 71 -2.39 10.69 14.21
N ALA A 72 -3.18 9.99 15.04
CA ALA A 72 -4.56 9.60 14.77
C ALA A 72 -5.49 10.79 15.05
N HIS A 73 -5.52 11.72 14.10
CA HIS A 73 -6.64 12.64 13.97
C HIS A 73 -7.57 12.07 12.88
N SER A 74 -8.73 11.54 13.31
CA SER A 74 -9.81 11.03 12.45
C SER A 74 -10.24 12.02 11.37
N ASP A 75 -9.95 13.31 11.56
CA ASP A 75 -10.42 14.41 10.72
C ASP A 75 -9.45 14.76 9.57
N ARG A 76 -8.47 13.89 9.28
CA ARG A 76 -7.45 14.15 8.26
C ARG A 76 -7.36 13.01 7.26
N ASP A 77 -8.26 13.03 6.29
CA ASP A 77 -8.11 12.25 5.06
C ASP A 77 -6.75 12.52 4.40
N ASP A 78 -6.28 11.54 3.65
CA ASP A 78 -5.04 11.65 2.88
C ASP A 78 -5.26 11.19 1.43
N LEU A 79 -4.44 11.73 0.52
CA LEU A 79 -4.57 11.49 -0.90
C LEU A 79 -4.30 10.03 -1.25
N GLU A 80 -3.42 9.35 -0.51
CA GLU A 80 -3.06 7.96 -0.76
C GLU A 80 -4.21 7.01 -0.43
N THR A 81 -4.70 7.02 0.80
CA THR A 81 -5.78 6.15 1.25
C THR A 81 -7.05 6.44 0.45
N THR A 82 -7.29 7.72 0.11
CA THR A 82 -8.39 8.10 -0.80
C THR A 82 -8.21 7.46 -2.17
N SER A 83 -7.02 7.57 -2.77
CA SER A 83 -6.72 6.97 -4.08
C SER A 83 -6.86 5.45 -4.07
N LEU A 84 -6.41 4.82 -2.98
CA LEU A 84 -6.49 3.37 -2.80
C LEU A 84 -7.96 2.93 -2.67
N GLY A 85 -8.73 3.60 -1.81
CA GLY A 85 -10.14 3.33 -1.57
C GLY A 85 -10.96 3.44 -2.84
N LEU A 86 -10.81 4.54 -3.58
CA LEU A 86 -11.52 4.76 -4.84
C LEU A 86 -11.03 3.89 -6.00
N THR A 87 -9.84 3.30 -5.89
CA THR A 87 -9.35 2.32 -6.87
C THR A 87 -9.90 0.92 -6.63
N ILE A 88 -10.09 0.52 -5.38
CA ILE A 88 -10.45 -0.85 -4.98
C ILE A 88 -11.96 -1.00 -4.74
N ALA A 89 -12.57 -0.03 -4.05
CA ALA A 89 -13.97 -0.02 -3.66
C ALA A 89 -14.62 1.32 -4.07
N PRO A 90 -14.78 1.59 -5.38
CA PRO A 90 -15.42 2.82 -5.85
C PRO A 90 -16.91 2.79 -5.52
N GLU A 91 -17.29 3.41 -4.40
CA GLU A 91 -18.69 3.61 -3.99
C GLU A 91 -19.17 5.05 -4.27
N ILE A 92 -18.70 5.65 -5.38
CA ILE A 92 -19.02 7.01 -5.78
C ILE A 92 -19.41 7.11 -7.25
N SER A 93 -20.17 8.15 -7.58
CA SER A 93 -20.47 8.49 -8.98
C SER A 93 -19.23 9.00 -9.73
N ARG A 94 -19.28 8.93 -11.06
CA ARG A 94 -18.22 9.50 -11.92
C ARG A 94 -18.00 10.99 -11.66
N GLU A 95 -19.07 11.75 -11.46
CA GLU A 95 -19.01 13.19 -11.18
C GLU A 95 -18.31 13.49 -9.85
N GLN A 96 -18.57 12.69 -8.80
CA GLN A 96 -17.85 12.81 -7.54
C GLN A 96 -16.37 12.44 -7.70
N CYS A 97 -16.07 11.39 -8.47
CA CYS A 97 -14.69 10.99 -8.75
C CYS A 97 -13.92 12.11 -9.47
N ASP A 98 -14.52 12.72 -10.49
CA ASP A 98 -13.90 13.83 -11.23
C ASP A 98 -13.67 15.05 -10.32
N HIS A 99 -14.61 15.38 -9.43
CA HIS A 99 -14.43 16.44 -8.41
C HIS A 99 -13.28 16.14 -7.44
N ILE A 100 -13.12 14.89 -7.00
CA ILE A 100 -12.02 14.51 -6.10
C ILE A 100 -10.68 14.60 -6.83
N LEU A 101 -10.60 14.11 -8.06
CA LEU A 101 -9.41 14.26 -8.89
C LEU A 101 -9.05 15.74 -9.08
N ASP A 102 -10.03 16.61 -9.36
CA ASP A 102 -9.83 18.06 -9.46
C ASP A 102 -9.30 18.67 -8.15
N ASP A 103 -9.86 18.29 -7.00
CA ASP A 103 -9.39 18.80 -5.71
C ASP A 103 -7.96 18.33 -5.41
N MET A 104 -7.63 17.06 -5.67
CA MET A 104 -6.29 16.51 -5.49
C MET A 104 -5.23 17.30 -6.29
N LEU A 105 -5.56 17.76 -7.51
CA LEU A 105 -4.66 18.58 -8.33
C LEU A 105 -4.23 19.88 -7.63
N THR A 106 -5.02 20.39 -6.68
CA THR A 106 -4.71 21.61 -5.92
C THR A 106 -3.67 21.40 -4.80
N TYR A 107 -3.22 20.16 -4.58
CA TYR A 107 -2.21 19.77 -3.59
C TYR A 107 -0.86 19.42 -4.22
N ARG A 108 -0.52 20.02 -5.36
CA ARG A 108 0.82 19.95 -5.93
C ARG A 108 1.81 20.84 -5.20
N ASN A 109 3.06 20.39 -5.09
CA ASN A 109 4.18 21.23 -4.69
C ASN A 109 4.66 22.11 -5.87
N GLN A 110 5.74 22.86 -5.65
CA GLN A 110 6.32 23.76 -6.66
C GLN A 110 6.86 23.02 -7.90
N ASP A 111 7.22 21.75 -7.76
CA ASP A 111 7.70 20.88 -8.85
C ASP A 111 6.56 20.16 -9.59
N GLY A 112 5.30 20.42 -9.20
CA GLY A 112 4.13 19.74 -9.77
C GLY A 112 3.87 18.34 -9.20
N ILE A 113 4.60 17.91 -8.17
CA ILE A 113 4.45 16.61 -7.52
C ILE A 113 3.29 16.67 -6.52
N LEU A 114 2.37 15.70 -6.58
CA LEU A 114 1.26 15.59 -5.64
C LEU A 114 1.76 15.22 -4.24
N GLN A 115 1.22 15.92 -3.24
CA GLN A 115 1.52 15.71 -1.83
C GLN A 115 0.63 14.60 -1.23
N LEU A 116 1.04 14.06 -0.08
CA LEU A 116 0.33 12.99 0.61
C LEU A 116 -0.97 13.46 1.29
N TYR A 117 -0.96 14.64 1.91
CA TYR A 117 -2.07 15.07 2.78
C TYR A 117 -2.94 16.13 2.12
N TYR A 118 -4.24 16.12 2.42
CA TYR A 118 -5.16 17.25 2.20
C TYR A 118 -4.87 18.42 3.16
N ASP A 119 -3.59 18.74 3.38
CA ASP A 119 -3.13 19.78 4.29
C ASP A 119 -1.85 20.43 3.74
N ARG A 120 -1.98 21.66 3.25
CA ARG A 120 -0.87 22.44 2.67
C ARG A 120 0.22 22.79 3.69
N THR A 121 -0.06 22.71 4.99
CA THR A 121 0.95 22.91 6.04
C THR A 121 1.82 21.68 6.27
N ARG A 122 1.48 20.54 5.64
CA ARG A 122 2.21 19.27 5.71
C ARG A 122 2.71 18.85 4.33
N PRO A 123 3.70 19.55 3.75
CA PRO A 123 4.10 19.33 2.37
C PRO A 123 4.99 18.10 2.21
N ARG A 124 4.39 16.92 2.36
CA ARG A 124 5.07 15.64 2.32
C ARG A 124 4.80 14.95 1.00
N ILE A 125 5.85 14.38 0.43
CA ILE A 125 5.81 13.46 -0.71
C ILE A 125 6.42 12.14 -0.26
N ASP A 126 5.96 11.04 -0.84
CA ASP A 126 6.49 9.70 -0.63
C ASP A 126 6.23 8.87 -1.89
N ALA A 127 7.19 8.02 -2.26
CA ALA A 127 7.16 7.34 -3.54
C ALA A 127 6.03 6.30 -3.64
N VAL A 128 5.71 5.58 -2.56
CA VAL A 128 4.61 4.61 -2.57
C VAL A 128 3.28 5.35 -2.64
N CYS A 129 3.13 6.42 -1.86
CA CYS A 129 1.94 7.26 -1.87
C CYS A 129 1.66 7.83 -3.27
N ALA A 130 2.70 8.36 -3.93
CA ALA A 130 2.59 8.87 -5.28
C ALA A 130 2.18 7.79 -6.29
N VAL A 131 2.70 6.57 -6.16
CA VAL A 131 2.30 5.45 -7.03
C VAL A 131 0.82 5.10 -6.86
N ASN A 132 0.31 5.08 -5.62
CA ASN A 132 -1.12 4.86 -5.34
C ASN A 132 -2.00 5.97 -5.95
N ILE A 133 -1.59 7.23 -5.81
CA ILE A 133 -2.26 8.38 -6.42
C ILE A 133 -2.24 8.30 -7.95
N LEU A 134 -1.08 8.01 -8.55
CA LEU A 134 -0.96 7.82 -9.99
C LEU A 134 -1.88 6.71 -10.48
N THR A 135 -1.99 5.61 -9.75
CA THR A 135 -2.86 4.48 -10.12
C THR A 135 -4.31 4.95 -10.23
N PHE A 136 -4.77 5.74 -9.26
CA PHE A 136 -6.11 6.31 -9.28
C PHE A 136 -6.34 7.25 -10.48
N PHE A 137 -5.40 8.18 -10.74
CA PHE A 137 -5.50 9.09 -11.90
C PHE A 137 -5.50 8.33 -13.24
N PHE A 138 -4.60 7.36 -13.43
CA PHE A 138 -4.50 6.59 -14.67
C PHE A 138 -5.73 5.72 -14.92
N ARG A 139 -6.27 5.06 -13.89
CA ARG A 139 -7.49 4.24 -14.02
C ARG A 139 -8.74 5.05 -14.38
N ASN A 140 -8.72 6.36 -14.11
CA ASN A 140 -9.80 7.28 -14.48
C ASN A 140 -9.55 8.04 -15.79
N GLY A 141 -8.49 7.71 -16.53
CA GLY A 141 -8.14 8.34 -17.80
C GLY A 141 -7.53 9.74 -17.67
N ARG A 142 -7.10 10.13 -16.46
CA ARG A 142 -6.57 11.47 -16.12
C ARG A 142 -5.08 11.46 -15.77
N GLY A 143 -4.39 10.35 -16.01
CA GLY A 143 -2.97 10.17 -15.66
C GLY A 143 -2.02 11.22 -16.23
N MET A 144 -2.31 11.77 -17.42
CA MET A 144 -1.47 12.79 -18.06
C MET A 144 -1.48 14.14 -17.35
N GLU A 145 -2.49 14.40 -16.53
CA GLU A 145 -2.54 15.64 -15.76
C GLU A 145 -1.44 15.65 -14.70
N VAL A 146 -1.07 14.48 -14.16
CA VAL A 146 -0.08 14.27 -13.09
C VAL A 146 1.27 13.75 -13.60
N LYS A 147 1.63 14.12 -14.84
CA LYS A 147 2.85 13.65 -15.52
C LYS A 147 4.15 13.97 -14.76
N GLU A 148 4.21 15.07 -14.02
CA GLU A 148 5.39 15.43 -13.21
C GLU A 148 5.58 14.44 -12.05
N THR A 149 4.48 14.02 -11.41
CA THR A 149 4.50 12.98 -10.36
C THR A 149 4.93 11.63 -10.96
N LEU A 150 4.45 11.29 -12.17
CA LEU A 150 4.87 10.07 -12.86
C LEU A 150 6.36 10.08 -13.19
N ALA A 151 6.87 11.18 -13.74
CA ALA A 151 8.28 11.34 -14.08
C ALA A 151 9.17 11.19 -12.83
N TRP A 152 8.74 11.77 -11.70
CA TRP A 152 9.42 11.62 -10.42
C TRP A 152 9.45 10.15 -9.95
N VAL A 153 8.33 9.44 -9.98
CA VAL A 153 8.26 8.02 -9.62
C VAL A 153 9.17 7.15 -10.50
N PHE A 154 9.24 7.43 -11.80
CA PHE A 154 10.16 6.74 -12.70
C PHE A 154 11.63 7.05 -12.38
N GLN A 155 11.94 8.28 -11.94
CA GLN A 155 13.28 8.62 -11.48
C GLN A 155 13.65 7.86 -10.20
N VAL A 156 12.72 7.74 -9.24
CA VAL A 156 12.89 6.94 -8.01
C VAL A 156 13.23 5.49 -8.36
N LEU A 157 12.52 4.90 -9.34
CA LEU A 157 12.79 3.54 -9.82
C LEU A 157 14.20 3.43 -10.44
N LYS A 158 14.53 4.33 -11.38
CA LYS A 158 15.83 4.32 -12.09
C LYS A 158 17.01 4.49 -11.12
N ASN A 159 16.87 5.37 -10.14
CA ASN A 159 17.91 5.66 -9.15
C ASN A 159 17.95 4.68 -7.98
N ARG A 160 17.00 3.73 -7.90
CA ARG A 160 16.87 2.79 -6.78
C ARG A 160 16.71 3.48 -5.42
N GLU A 161 16.09 4.66 -5.39
CA GLU A 161 15.92 5.48 -4.18
C GLU A 161 15.05 4.80 -3.11
N TYR A 162 14.23 3.83 -3.52
CA TYR A 162 13.35 3.05 -2.66
C TYR A 162 14.03 1.86 -1.94
N LEU A 163 15.31 1.56 -2.21
CA LEU A 163 15.96 0.33 -1.73
C LEU A 163 15.96 0.17 -0.21
N ASN A 164 15.95 1.27 0.54
CA ASN A 164 15.94 1.29 2.00
C ASN A 164 14.52 1.57 2.58
N GLY A 165 13.48 1.33 1.78
CA GLY A 165 12.13 1.79 2.07
C GLY A 165 11.93 3.25 1.68
N THR A 166 10.83 3.83 2.15
CA THR A 166 10.49 5.25 1.94
C THR A 166 10.22 5.95 3.27
N ASP A 167 9.67 7.17 3.25
CA ASP A 167 9.38 7.94 4.47
C ASP A 167 8.38 7.20 5.38
N TYR A 168 7.44 6.45 4.78
CA TYR A 168 6.37 5.74 5.49
C TYR A 168 6.40 4.22 5.31
N TYR A 169 7.16 3.67 4.36
CA TYR A 169 7.18 2.24 4.08
C TYR A 169 8.52 1.61 4.42
N VAL A 170 8.49 0.41 5.01
CA VAL A 170 9.67 -0.23 5.60
C VAL A 170 10.62 -0.77 4.55
N THR A 171 10.07 -1.30 3.46
CA THR A 171 10.81 -2.15 2.52
C THR A 171 10.68 -1.67 1.08
N ALA A 172 11.70 -1.98 0.28
CA ALA A 172 11.74 -1.72 -1.16
C ALA A 172 10.57 -2.40 -1.89
N GLU A 173 10.18 -3.57 -1.39
CA GLU A 173 9.15 -4.44 -1.92
C GLU A 173 7.78 -3.75 -1.94
N THR A 174 7.52 -2.82 -1.01
CA THR A 174 6.25 -2.08 -1.03
C THR A 174 6.15 -1.13 -2.22
N PHE A 175 7.24 -0.45 -2.57
CA PHE A 175 7.31 0.39 -3.77
C PHE A 175 7.20 -0.44 -5.05
N LEU A 176 7.91 -1.56 -5.14
CA LEU A 176 7.86 -2.44 -6.32
C LEU A 176 6.47 -3.08 -6.49
N HIS A 177 5.83 -3.49 -5.39
CA HIS A 177 4.46 -3.99 -5.42
C HIS A 177 3.47 -2.91 -5.86
N ALA A 178 3.58 -1.68 -5.34
CA ALA A 178 2.74 -0.57 -5.79
C ALA A 178 2.94 -0.28 -7.29
N LEU A 179 4.18 -0.29 -7.78
CA LEU A 179 4.46 -0.12 -9.22
C LEU A 179 3.84 -1.23 -10.06
N ALA A 180 3.89 -2.49 -9.60
CA ALA A 180 3.22 -3.61 -10.26
C ALA A 180 1.70 -3.38 -10.43
N ARG A 181 1.07 -2.59 -9.54
CA ARG A 181 -0.34 -2.19 -9.63
C ARG A 181 -0.56 -1.02 -10.59
N LEU A 182 0.36 -0.06 -10.63
CA LEU A 182 0.30 1.13 -11.49
C LEU A 182 0.54 0.80 -12.96
N LEU A 183 1.62 0.08 -13.28
CA LEU A 183 2.13 -0.07 -14.66
C LEU A 183 1.06 -0.56 -15.67
N PRO A 184 0.18 -1.54 -15.35
CA PRO A 184 -0.88 -1.95 -16.27
C PRO A 184 -1.92 -0.86 -16.59
N SER A 185 -2.01 0.19 -15.77
CA SER A 185 -2.97 1.28 -15.95
C SER A 185 -2.41 2.42 -16.83
N ILE A 186 -1.11 2.42 -17.12
CA ILE A 186 -0.46 3.46 -17.92
C ILE A 186 -0.48 3.04 -19.39
N PRO A 187 -1.07 3.85 -20.30
CA PRO A 187 -0.93 3.64 -21.73
C PRO A 187 0.54 3.79 -22.17
N ASP A 188 1.01 2.87 -23.01
CA ASP A 188 2.32 2.95 -23.67
C ASP A 188 3.51 3.19 -22.72
N VAL A 189 3.61 2.41 -21.64
CA VAL A 189 4.76 2.47 -20.73
C VAL A 189 6.06 2.32 -21.52
N PRO A 190 7.04 3.24 -21.39
CA PRO A 190 8.31 3.11 -22.10
C PRO A 190 9.00 1.78 -21.76
N LYS A 191 9.48 1.07 -22.79
CA LYS A 191 10.16 -0.22 -22.62
C LYS A 191 11.30 -0.17 -21.58
N GLU A 192 12.09 0.91 -21.59
CA GLU A 192 13.16 1.14 -20.61
C GLU A 192 12.65 1.07 -19.16
N ILE A 193 11.45 1.59 -18.89
CA ILE A 193 10.85 1.56 -17.54
C ILE A 193 10.43 0.14 -17.17
N LEU A 194 9.84 -0.60 -18.11
CA LEU A 194 9.47 -2.01 -17.89
C LEU A 194 10.70 -2.87 -17.63
N ASP A 195 11.76 -2.68 -18.42
CA ASP A 195 13.04 -3.37 -18.24
C ASP A 195 13.66 -3.01 -16.88
N THR A 196 13.71 -1.72 -16.54
CA THR A 196 14.21 -1.24 -15.23
C THR A 196 13.41 -1.82 -14.06
N PHE A 197 12.08 -1.89 -14.17
CA PHE A 197 11.21 -2.49 -13.16
C PHE A 197 11.48 -3.98 -12.97
N LYS A 198 11.68 -4.70 -14.08
CA LYS A 198 12.00 -6.12 -14.05
C LYS A 198 13.37 -6.38 -13.41
N GLU A 199 14.39 -5.62 -13.80
CA GLU A 199 15.73 -5.68 -13.21
C GLU A 199 15.69 -5.39 -11.71
N ALA A 200 14.98 -4.33 -11.32
CA ALA A 200 14.75 -3.96 -9.94
C ALA A 200 14.16 -5.10 -9.10
N ILE A 201 13.21 -5.88 -9.63
CA ILE A 201 12.68 -7.04 -8.92
C ILE A 201 13.71 -8.18 -8.87
N GLN A 202 14.42 -8.45 -9.97
CA GLN A 202 15.43 -9.51 -10.03
C GLN A 202 16.54 -9.29 -8.99
N GLU A 203 16.97 -8.05 -8.78
CA GLU A 203 17.94 -7.67 -7.75
C GLU A 203 17.47 -8.00 -6.32
N ARG A 204 16.15 -8.09 -6.10
CA ARG A 204 15.55 -8.36 -4.79
C ARG A 204 15.26 -9.83 -4.54
N LEU A 205 15.14 -10.66 -5.57
CA LEU A 205 14.81 -12.08 -5.42
C LEU A 205 15.83 -12.79 -4.51
N GLY A 206 15.35 -13.58 -3.56
CA GLY A 206 16.18 -14.30 -2.60
C GLY A 206 16.77 -13.45 -1.46
N MET A 207 16.50 -12.14 -1.40
CA MET A 207 16.91 -11.30 -0.27
C MET A 207 16.12 -11.66 1.00
N PRO A 208 16.71 -11.56 2.21
CA PRO A 208 15.98 -11.77 3.46
C PRO A 208 14.78 -10.82 3.61
N GLY A 209 13.72 -11.27 4.27
CA GLY A 209 12.52 -10.49 4.57
C GLY A 209 11.56 -11.26 5.45
N ASP A 210 10.63 -10.55 6.09
CA ASP A 210 9.47 -11.17 6.76
C ASP A 210 8.44 -11.69 5.75
N ALA A 211 7.40 -12.38 6.23
CA ALA A 211 6.43 -13.01 5.33
C ALA A 211 5.70 -11.99 4.45
N LEU A 212 5.38 -10.80 4.99
CA LEU A 212 4.77 -9.71 4.22
C LEU A 212 5.70 -9.20 3.11
N THR A 213 6.99 -9.01 3.41
CA THR A 213 8.01 -8.60 2.43
C THR A 213 8.16 -9.64 1.32
N LEU A 214 8.23 -10.92 1.67
CA LEU A 214 8.31 -12.00 0.67
C LEU A 214 7.04 -12.05 -0.20
N ALA A 215 5.86 -11.92 0.40
CA ALA A 215 4.59 -11.92 -0.33
C ALA A 215 4.52 -10.77 -1.35
N LEU A 216 4.85 -9.54 -0.95
CA LEU A 216 4.90 -8.38 -1.85
C LEU A 216 5.87 -8.63 -3.02
N ARG A 217 7.06 -9.19 -2.73
CA ARG A 217 8.07 -9.50 -3.75
C ARG A 217 7.60 -10.56 -4.74
N ILE A 218 7.02 -11.65 -4.27
CA ILE A 218 6.51 -12.74 -5.12
C ILE A 218 5.40 -12.20 -6.04
N ILE A 219 4.46 -11.42 -5.51
CA ILE A 219 3.38 -10.83 -6.29
C ILE A 219 3.93 -9.88 -7.37
N ALA A 220 4.89 -9.01 -7.00
CA ALA A 220 5.53 -8.11 -7.95
C ALA A 220 6.31 -8.88 -9.03
N ALA A 221 7.04 -9.94 -8.65
CA ALA A 221 7.76 -10.81 -9.57
C ALA A 221 6.84 -11.49 -10.58
N ALA A 222 5.71 -12.05 -10.12
CA ALA A 222 4.71 -12.64 -11.00
C ALA A 222 4.18 -11.63 -12.02
N ARG A 223 3.91 -10.38 -11.60
CA ARG A 223 3.48 -9.28 -12.48
C ARG A 223 4.55 -8.86 -13.50
N ALA A 224 5.83 -9.02 -13.17
CA ALA A 224 6.95 -8.78 -14.09
C ALA A 224 7.29 -10.01 -14.97
N GLY A 225 6.53 -11.11 -14.87
CA GLY A 225 6.80 -12.35 -15.58
C GLY A 225 8.07 -13.07 -15.11
N LEU A 226 8.37 -12.97 -13.81
CA LEU A 226 9.51 -13.61 -13.14
C LEU A 226 9.02 -14.72 -12.20
N CYS A 227 9.85 -15.76 -12.03
CA CYS A 227 9.60 -16.85 -11.09
C CYS A 227 10.37 -16.61 -9.77
N ALA A 228 9.68 -16.70 -8.64
CA ALA A 228 10.23 -16.45 -7.31
C ALA A 228 10.23 -17.70 -6.42
N GLU A 229 10.64 -18.86 -6.94
CA GLU A 229 10.56 -20.17 -6.26
C GLU A 229 11.20 -20.20 -4.88
N ARG A 230 12.40 -19.62 -4.75
CA ARG A 230 13.11 -19.55 -3.46
C ARG A 230 12.31 -18.75 -2.44
N ASP A 231 11.77 -17.62 -2.85
CA ASP A 231 10.99 -16.74 -1.97
C ASP A 231 9.68 -17.39 -1.56
N LEU A 232 9.02 -18.07 -2.50
CA LEU A 232 7.81 -18.84 -2.21
C LEU A 232 8.09 -19.96 -1.21
N THR A 233 9.21 -20.67 -1.36
CA THR A 233 9.62 -21.71 -0.41
C THR A 233 9.82 -21.13 0.99
N CYS A 234 10.59 -20.03 1.10
CA CYS A 234 10.80 -19.35 2.38
C CYS A 234 9.47 -18.83 2.97
N LEU A 235 8.58 -18.27 2.15
CA LEU A 235 7.27 -17.81 2.60
C LEU A 235 6.46 -18.97 3.17
N LEU A 236 6.41 -20.12 2.50
CA LEU A 236 5.67 -21.29 2.98
C LEU A 236 6.16 -21.80 4.34
N GLU A 237 7.47 -21.73 4.60
CA GLU A 237 8.09 -22.10 5.87
C GLU A 237 7.76 -21.12 7.01
N MET A 238 7.40 -19.88 6.68
CA MET A 238 7.00 -18.84 7.65
C MET A 238 5.51 -18.92 8.06
N GLN A 239 4.74 -19.86 7.51
CA GLN A 239 3.33 -19.98 7.90
C GLN A 239 3.22 -20.49 9.34
N GLU A 240 2.55 -19.70 10.18
CA GLU A 240 2.33 -20.05 11.58
C GLU A 240 1.37 -21.24 11.73
N SER A 241 1.40 -21.86 12.92
CA SER A 241 0.57 -23.03 13.23
C SER A 241 -0.92 -22.80 13.02
N ASP A 242 -1.38 -21.57 13.25
CA ASP A 242 -2.77 -21.14 13.10
C ASP A 242 -3.13 -20.68 11.67
N GLY A 243 -2.15 -20.71 10.76
CA GLY A 243 -2.29 -20.36 9.35
C GLY A 243 -1.91 -18.93 9.00
N SER A 244 -1.62 -18.08 9.98
CA SER A 244 -1.26 -16.68 9.75
C SER A 244 0.15 -16.49 9.19
N PHE A 245 0.38 -15.27 8.73
CA PHE A 245 1.68 -14.69 8.40
C PHE A 245 1.81 -13.35 9.13
N ASP A 246 3.06 -12.90 9.33
CA ASP A 246 3.38 -11.65 10.03
C ASP A 246 4.42 -10.81 9.25
N GLY A 247 4.54 -9.54 9.61
CA GLY A 247 5.51 -8.62 9.03
C GLY A 247 5.13 -7.15 9.16
N TYR A 248 6.10 -6.28 8.94
CA TYR A 248 5.94 -4.84 9.04
C TYR A 248 5.91 -4.18 7.67
N ILE A 249 4.89 -3.37 7.42
CA ILE A 249 4.71 -2.67 6.14
C ILE A 249 5.00 -1.17 6.27
N TYR A 250 4.55 -0.53 7.35
CA TYR A 250 4.72 0.92 7.55
C TYR A 250 5.72 1.24 8.65
N ARG A 251 6.17 2.50 8.64
CA ARG A 251 6.91 3.14 9.73
C ARG A 251 6.40 4.53 10.00
N PHE A 252 6.35 4.90 11.28
CA PHE A 252 6.18 6.30 11.64
C PHE A 252 7.48 7.06 11.40
N ARG A 253 7.50 7.93 10.38
CA ARG A 253 8.69 8.69 9.95
C ARG A 253 9.55 9.28 11.08
N ARG A 254 8.93 9.88 12.11
CA ARG A 254 9.67 10.58 13.19
C ARG A 254 10.24 9.64 14.25
N SER A 255 9.50 8.59 14.64
CA SER A 255 9.91 7.69 15.73
C SER A 255 10.58 6.42 15.24
N GLY A 256 10.40 6.05 13.97
CA GLY A 256 10.83 4.77 13.42
C GLY A 256 10.02 3.57 13.89
N ILE A 257 8.95 3.78 14.67
CA ILE A 257 8.05 2.71 15.12
C ILE A 257 7.44 2.03 13.89
N LEU A 258 7.57 0.71 13.83
CA LEU A 258 7.07 -0.10 12.73
C LEU A 258 5.60 -0.46 12.97
N ILE A 259 4.88 -0.72 11.88
CA ILE A 259 3.46 -1.09 11.91
C ILE A 259 3.23 -2.31 11.01
N GLY A 260 2.63 -3.35 11.60
CA GLY A 260 2.28 -4.60 10.94
C GLY A 260 0.78 -4.88 11.01
N ASN A 261 0.32 -5.81 10.18
CA ASN A 261 -1.06 -6.29 10.19
C ASN A 261 -1.10 -7.74 9.71
N ASN A 262 -1.37 -8.69 10.61
CA ASN A 262 -1.33 -10.13 10.29
C ASN A 262 -2.45 -10.52 9.31
N GLY A 263 -3.58 -9.81 9.31
CA GLY A 263 -4.63 -10.00 8.30
C GLY A 263 -4.11 -9.67 6.91
N LEU A 264 -3.43 -8.54 6.76
CA LEU A 264 -2.80 -8.11 5.51
C LEU A 264 -1.69 -9.04 5.07
N ALA A 265 -0.75 -9.36 5.98
CA ALA A 265 0.33 -10.31 5.69
C ALA A 265 -0.23 -11.66 5.25
N THR A 266 -1.30 -12.13 5.88
CA THR A 266 -1.94 -13.39 5.52
C THR A 266 -2.67 -13.32 4.18
N ALA A 267 -3.37 -12.23 3.89
CA ALA A 267 -4.06 -12.02 2.62
C ALA A 267 -3.07 -11.95 1.44
N LEU A 268 -1.98 -11.20 1.58
CA LEU A 268 -0.93 -11.13 0.57
C LEU A 268 -0.17 -12.45 0.45
N GLY A 269 0.15 -13.11 1.57
CA GLY A 269 0.78 -14.44 1.55
C GLY A 269 -0.09 -15.46 0.80
N LEU A 270 -1.41 -15.41 1.01
CA LEU A 270 -2.36 -16.23 0.27
C LEU A 270 -2.38 -15.90 -1.23
N GLN A 271 -2.32 -14.63 -1.61
CA GLN A 271 -2.24 -14.22 -3.01
C GLN A 271 -0.92 -14.68 -3.66
N ALA A 272 0.20 -14.56 -2.95
CA ALA A 272 1.52 -14.99 -3.42
C ALA A 272 1.63 -16.51 -3.65
N MET A 273 0.83 -17.31 -2.92
CA MET A 273 0.77 -18.76 -3.07
C MET A 273 -0.11 -19.25 -4.24
N LYS A 274 -0.88 -18.36 -4.89
CA LYS A 274 -1.79 -18.70 -6.00
C LYS A 274 -1.10 -18.53 -7.34
#